data_AF-A0A5M3WJ09-F1
#
_entry.id   AF-A0A5M3WJ09-F1
#
_cell.length_a   1.000
_cell.length_b   1.000
_cell.length_c   1.000
_cell.angle_alpha   90.00
_cell.angle_beta   90.00
_cell.angle_gamma   90.00
#
_symmetry.space_group_name_H-M   'P 1'
#
loop_
_entity.id
_entity.type
_entity.pdbx_description
1 polymer ?
#
loop_
_entity_poly.entity_id
_entity_poly.type
_entity_poly.pdbx_seq_one_letter_code
_entity_poly.pdbx_strand_id
1 'polypeptide(L)'
;MNDPMTDRTLTADDVRAKVFTTGRLREGYDLAEVDVFLNEVAASLRRLHQENAHLKGLVADPKTATLLIVNAREQAETIISEAQDRARALEEETRERLRRATDILAEAHTAGVRELDRWRTGLEDQLAQIKDAVATS
;
A
#
# COMPACT_ATOMS: atom_id res chain seq x y z
N MET A 1 -16.45 -30.06 -34.31
CA MET A 1 -15.06 -30.55 -34.38
C MET A 1 -14.25 -29.69 -33.43
N ASN A 2 -14.05 -30.10 -32.18
CA ASN A 2 -13.09 -29.45 -31.29
C ASN A 2 -11.74 -30.11 -31.56
N ASP A 3 -10.75 -29.32 -31.96
CA ASP A 3 -9.42 -29.80 -32.31
C ASP A 3 -8.63 -30.17 -31.03
N PRO A 4 -8.22 -31.42 -30.80
CA PRO A 4 -7.56 -31.87 -29.55
C PRO A 4 -6.09 -31.42 -29.38
N MET A 5 -5.64 -30.39 -30.11
CA MET A 5 -4.24 -29.95 -30.16
C MET A 5 -3.89 -28.79 -29.20
N THR A 6 -4.79 -28.39 -28.30
CA THR A 6 -4.55 -27.27 -27.36
C THR A 6 -4.43 -27.66 -25.89
N ASP A 7 -4.61 -28.94 -25.52
CA ASP A 7 -4.46 -29.43 -24.12
C ASP A 7 -3.20 -30.29 -23.90
N ARG A 8 -2.16 -30.08 -24.71
CA ARG A 8 -0.83 -30.66 -24.43
C ARG A 8 0.03 -29.59 -23.79
N THR A 9 0.24 -29.69 -22.48
CA THR A 9 1.21 -28.84 -21.78
C THR A 9 2.61 -29.17 -22.31
N LEU A 10 3.31 -28.16 -22.83
CA LEU A 10 4.64 -28.30 -23.41
C LEU A 10 5.64 -28.76 -22.34
N THR A 11 6.31 -29.88 -22.57
CA THR A 11 7.36 -30.34 -21.66
C THR A 11 8.72 -29.80 -22.07
N ALA A 12 9.66 -29.79 -21.13
CA ALA A 12 11.04 -29.42 -21.43
C ALA A 12 11.73 -30.38 -22.41
N ASP A 13 11.24 -31.62 -22.53
CA ASP A 13 11.73 -32.59 -23.51
C ASP A 13 11.13 -32.33 -24.89
N ASP A 14 9.87 -31.87 -24.96
CA ASP A 14 9.26 -31.40 -26.22
C ASP A 14 10.03 -30.20 -26.80
N VAL A 15 10.50 -29.29 -25.95
CA VAL A 15 11.34 -28.14 -26.39
C VAL A 15 12.71 -28.61 -26.89
N ARG A 16 13.36 -29.55 -26.19
CA ARG A 16 14.66 -30.08 -26.61
C ARG A 16 14.59 -30.90 -27.91
N ALA A 17 13.48 -31.60 -28.12
CA ALA A 17 13.28 -32.42 -29.32
C ALA A 17 12.82 -31.60 -30.54
N LYS A 18 12.53 -30.30 -30.38
CA LYS A 18 11.98 -29.48 -31.44
C LYS A 18 13.04 -29.16 -32.50
N VAL A 19 12.80 -29.60 -33.73
CA VAL A 19 13.59 -29.22 -34.90
C VAL A 19 12.82 -28.20 -35.74
N PHE A 20 13.43 -27.04 -35.98
CA PHE A 20 12.88 -26.00 -36.85
C PHE A 20 13.37 -26.17 -38.30
N THR A 21 12.50 -25.93 -39.27
CA THR A 21 12.87 -25.96 -40.69
C THR A 21 13.52 -24.64 -41.11
N THR A 22 14.69 -24.70 -41.74
CA THR A 22 15.41 -23.51 -42.22
C THR A 22 14.93 -23.12 -43.62
N GLY A 23 14.26 -21.97 -43.77
CA GLY A 23 13.84 -21.44 -45.07
C GLY A 23 14.94 -20.61 -45.76
N ARG A 24 15.14 -20.80 -47.08
CA ARG A 24 16.26 -20.21 -47.85
C ARG A 24 16.10 -18.74 -48.29
N LEU A 25 15.05 -18.01 -47.89
CA LEU A 25 14.69 -16.75 -48.56
C LEU A 25 14.54 -15.48 -47.70
N ARG A 26 14.86 -15.47 -46.40
CA ARG A 26 14.86 -14.24 -45.58
C ARG A 26 15.95 -14.30 -44.48
N GLU A 27 16.38 -13.13 -43.99
CA GLU A 27 17.21 -12.98 -42.77
C GLU A 27 16.64 -13.89 -41.68
N GLY A 28 17.39 -14.95 -41.37
CA GLY A 28 17.01 -15.97 -40.42
C GLY A 28 17.56 -15.64 -39.03
N TYR A 29 16.90 -16.15 -38.00
CA TYR A 29 17.47 -16.19 -36.66
C TYR A 29 18.82 -16.90 -36.68
N ASP A 30 19.77 -16.42 -35.87
CA ASP A 30 21.01 -17.16 -35.63
C ASP A 30 20.65 -18.47 -34.91
N LEU A 31 20.93 -19.60 -35.55
CA LEU A 31 20.61 -20.92 -35.03
C LEU A 31 21.29 -21.18 -33.68
N ALA A 32 22.51 -20.67 -33.48
CA ALA A 32 23.21 -20.83 -32.22
C ALA A 32 22.52 -20.04 -31.09
N GLU A 33 22.05 -18.83 -31.40
CA GLU A 33 21.28 -18.01 -30.45
C GLU A 33 19.93 -18.66 -30.10
N VAL A 34 19.24 -19.20 -31.12
CA VAL A 34 17.98 -19.95 -30.92
C VAL A 34 18.21 -21.17 -30.05
N ASP A 35 19.27 -21.94 -30.28
CA ASP A 35 19.59 -23.12 -29.48
C ASP A 35 19.91 -22.76 -28.02
N VAL A 36 20.64 -21.68 -27.77
CA VAL A 36 20.89 -21.16 -26.41
C VAL A 36 19.57 -20.79 -25.73
N PHE A 37 18.71 -20.04 -26.41
CA PHE A 37 17.41 -19.64 -25.87
C PHE A 37 16.51 -20.85 -25.57
N LEU A 38 16.44 -21.83 -26.45
CA LEU A 38 15.63 -23.04 -26.23
C LEU A 38 16.14 -23.88 -25.04
N ASN A 39 17.44 -23.86 -24.76
CA ASN A 39 17.99 -24.48 -23.56
C ASN A 39 17.52 -23.77 -22.28
N GLU A 40 17.50 -22.43 -22.27
CA GLU A 40 16.99 -21.63 -21.15
C GLU A 40 15.49 -21.88 -20.92
N VAL A 41 14.71 -21.91 -22.00
CA VAL A 41 13.27 -22.23 -21.95
C VAL A 41 13.06 -23.64 -21.39
N ALA A 42 13.81 -24.64 -21.87
CA ALA A 42 13.70 -26.01 -21.37
C ALA A 42 14.10 -26.12 -19.89
N ALA A 43 15.13 -25.41 -19.45
CA ALA A 43 15.52 -25.37 -18.04
C ALA A 43 14.41 -24.75 -17.16
N SER A 44 13.85 -23.63 -17.62
CA SER A 44 12.75 -22.93 -16.94
C SER A 44 11.49 -23.79 -16.86
N LEU A 45 11.11 -24.48 -17.94
CA LEU A 45 9.96 -25.40 -17.95
C LEU A 45 10.14 -26.56 -16.96
N ARG A 46 11.33 -27.14 -16.85
CA ARG A 46 11.58 -28.19 -15.83
C ARG A 46 11.36 -27.66 -14.43
N ARG A 47 11.95 -26.50 -14.11
CA ARG A 47 11.78 -25.87 -12.80
C ARG A 47 10.32 -25.61 -12.49
N LEU A 48 9.57 -25.03 -13.43
CA LEU A 48 8.15 -24.73 -13.26
C LEU A 48 7.31 -25.99 -13.04
N HIS A 49 7.57 -27.07 -13.78
CA HIS A 49 6.87 -28.34 -13.58
C HIS A 49 7.21 -29.00 -12.25
N GLN A 50 8.47 -28.95 -11.81
CA GLN A 50 8.89 -29.46 -10.50
C GLN A 50 8.21 -28.69 -9.36
N GLU A 51 8.21 -27.35 -9.43
CA GLU A 51 7.55 -26.51 -8.43
C GLU A 51 6.04 -26.74 -8.42
N ASN A 52 5.40 -26.85 -9.59
CA ASN A 52 3.98 -27.18 -9.67
C ASN A 52 3.67 -28.55 -9.04
N ALA A 53 4.51 -29.55 -9.28
CA ALA A 53 4.34 -30.88 -8.68
C ALA A 53 4.51 -30.82 -7.16
N HIS A 54 5.49 -30.04 -6.66
CA HIS A 54 5.70 -29.81 -5.24
C HIS A 54 4.49 -29.13 -4.59
N LEU A 55 4.04 -28.01 -5.15
CA LEU A 55 2.86 -27.27 -4.69
C LEU A 55 1.60 -28.13 -4.71
N LYS A 56 1.38 -28.90 -5.79
CA LYS A 56 0.28 -29.86 -5.86
C LYS A 56 0.40 -30.94 -4.79
N GLY A 57 1.62 -31.41 -4.48
CA GLY A 57 1.87 -32.36 -3.39
C GLY A 57 1.53 -31.78 -2.01
N LEU A 58 1.90 -30.52 -1.75
CA LEU A 58 1.55 -29.82 -0.51
C LEU A 58 0.02 -29.66 -0.33
N VAL A 59 -0.71 -29.46 -1.43
CA VAL A 59 -2.17 -29.25 -1.39
C VAL A 59 -2.96 -30.57 -1.51
N ALA A 60 -2.35 -31.64 -1.99
CA ALA A 60 -3.01 -32.94 -2.18
C ALA A 60 -3.33 -33.66 -0.87
N ASP A 61 -2.59 -33.39 0.22
CA ASP A 61 -2.93 -33.89 1.55
C ASP A 61 -3.96 -32.95 2.21
N PRO A 62 -5.21 -33.42 2.46
CA PRO A 62 -6.25 -32.62 3.08
C PRO A 62 -5.83 -32.05 4.44
N LYS A 63 -4.97 -32.75 5.19
CA LYS A 63 -4.47 -32.26 6.49
C LYS A 63 -3.54 -31.07 6.32
N THR A 64 -2.63 -31.15 5.34
CA THR A 64 -1.70 -30.06 5.02
C THR A 64 -2.44 -28.83 4.49
N ALA A 65 -3.42 -29.01 3.59
CA ALA A 65 -4.28 -27.94 3.11
C ALA A 65 -5.07 -27.27 4.25
N THR A 66 -5.62 -28.06 5.17
CA THR A 66 -6.35 -27.54 6.34
C THR A 66 -5.42 -26.73 7.26
N LEU A 67 -4.21 -27.23 7.54
CA LEU A 67 -3.24 -26.53 8.40
C LEU A 67 -2.80 -25.19 7.79
N LEU A 68 -2.57 -25.14 6.47
CA LEU A 68 -2.22 -23.91 5.77
C LEU A 68 -3.35 -22.87 5.85
N ILE A 69 -4.60 -23.30 5.69
CA ILE A 69 -5.76 -22.40 5.80
C ILE A 69 -5.88 -21.86 7.22
N VAL A 70 -5.70 -22.69 8.25
CA VAL A 70 -5.76 -22.26 9.66
C VAL A 70 -4.64 -21.27 9.96
N ASN A 71 -3.40 -21.58 9.61
CA ASN A 71 -2.27 -20.67 9.83
C ASN A 71 -2.43 -19.35 9.08
N ALA A 72 -2.85 -19.40 7.81
CA ALA A 72 -3.09 -18.18 7.02
C ALA A 72 -4.20 -17.33 7.64
N ARG A 73 -5.25 -17.96 8.17
CA ARG A 73 -6.33 -17.28 8.88
C ARG A 73 -5.84 -16.62 10.17
N GLU A 74 -5.09 -17.33 11.01
CA GLU A 74 -4.54 -16.76 12.25
C GLU A 74 -3.60 -15.58 11.99
N GLN A 75 -2.76 -15.69 10.96
CA GLN A 75 -1.91 -14.57 10.52
C GLN A 75 -2.74 -13.38 10.03
N ALA A 76 -3.78 -13.62 9.24
CA ALA A 76 -4.68 -12.55 8.79
C ALA A 76 -5.41 -11.88 9.96
N GLU A 77 -5.91 -12.65 10.92
CA GLU A 77 -6.56 -12.14 12.13
C GLU A 77 -5.60 -11.26 12.95
N THR A 78 -4.35 -11.68 13.10
CA THR A 78 -3.30 -10.90 13.79
C THR A 78 -3.04 -9.57 13.09
N ILE A 79 -2.82 -9.59 11.77
CA ILE A 79 -2.57 -8.39 10.97
C ILE A 79 -3.74 -7.42 11.06
N ILE A 80 -4.97 -7.93 10.97
CA ILE A 80 -6.19 -7.12 11.07
C ILE A 80 -6.28 -6.48 12.46
N SER A 81 -6.06 -7.24 13.53
CA SER A 81 -6.08 -6.71 14.90
C SER A 81 -5.06 -5.58 15.09
N GLU A 82 -3.82 -5.81 14.70
CA GLU A 82 -2.77 -4.80 14.82
C GLU A 82 -3.08 -3.54 14.01
N ALA A 83 -3.61 -3.69 12.80
CA ALA A 83 -4.00 -2.56 11.97
C ALA A 83 -5.14 -1.76 12.61
N GLN A 84 -6.13 -2.44 13.19
CA GLN A 84 -7.24 -1.81 13.91
C GLN A 84 -6.76 -1.05 15.15
N ASP A 85 -5.84 -1.62 15.93
CA ASP A 85 -5.31 -0.98 17.12
C ASP A 85 -4.49 0.28 16.78
N ARG A 86 -3.66 0.20 15.73
CA ARG A 86 -2.92 1.37 15.21
C ARG A 86 -3.86 2.45 14.69
N ALA A 87 -4.95 2.08 14.00
CA ALA A 87 -5.95 3.02 13.52
C ALA A 87 -6.65 3.74 14.68
N ARG A 88 -7.09 3.00 15.71
CA ARG A 88 -7.71 3.59 16.91
C ARG A 88 -6.77 4.56 17.62
N ALA A 89 -5.51 4.18 17.81
CA ALA A 89 -4.52 5.05 18.45
C ALA A 89 -4.31 6.36 17.66
N LEU A 90 -4.25 6.27 16.32
CA LEU A 90 -4.12 7.44 15.46
C LEU A 90 -5.36 8.36 15.53
N GLU A 91 -6.55 7.78 15.56
CA GLU A 91 -7.80 8.54 15.72
C GLU A 91 -7.87 9.26 17.06
N GLU A 92 -7.49 8.58 18.15
CA GLU A 92 -7.44 9.16 19.49
C GLU A 92 -6.44 10.30 19.56
N GLU A 93 -5.24 10.10 19.00
CA GLU A 93 -4.22 11.16 18.94
C GLU A 93 -4.72 12.36 18.13
N THR A 94 -5.33 12.11 16.97
CA THR A 94 -5.87 13.18 16.11
C THR A 94 -6.99 13.95 16.82
N ARG A 95 -7.89 13.24 17.51
CA ARG A 95 -8.97 13.82 18.30
C ARG A 95 -8.42 14.70 19.42
N GLU A 96 -7.40 14.22 20.13
CA GLU A 96 -6.79 14.96 21.23
C GLU A 96 -6.02 16.18 20.72
N ARG A 97 -5.29 16.06 19.60
CA ARG A 97 -4.64 17.20 18.95
C ARG A 97 -5.66 18.25 18.53
N LEU A 98 -6.80 17.85 17.95
CA LEU A 98 -7.88 18.76 17.58
C LEU A 98 -8.46 19.45 18.82
N ARG A 99 -8.76 18.68 19.89
CA ARG A 99 -9.27 19.21 21.16
C ARG A 99 -8.34 20.26 21.75
N ARG A 100 -7.03 19.98 21.80
CA ARG A 100 -6.02 20.93 22.28
C ARG A 100 -5.96 22.18 21.41
N ALA A 101 -6.00 22.03 20.09
CA ALA A 101 -5.99 23.18 19.18
C ALA A 101 -7.24 24.05 19.38
N THR A 102 -8.42 23.45 19.57
CA THR A 102 -9.65 24.20 19.85
C THR A 102 -9.60 24.92 21.18
N ASP A 103 -9.06 24.28 22.23
CA ASP A 103 -8.90 24.89 23.56
C ASP A 103 -7.96 26.12 23.48
N ILE A 104 -6.80 25.97 22.82
CA ILE A 104 -5.83 27.06 22.61
C ILE A 104 -6.47 28.22 21.84
N LEU A 105 -7.21 27.95 20.77
CA LEU A 105 -7.88 29.00 19.99
C LEU A 105 -8.94 29.73 20.82
N ALA A 106 -9.71 29.01 21.65
CA ALA A 106 -10.71 29.61 22.53
C ALA A 106 -10.09 30.50 23.62
N GLU A 107 -8.98 30.04 24.21
CA GLU A 107 -8.22 30.82 25.19
C GLU A 107 -7.61 32.07 24.56
N ALA A 108 -6.96 31.94 23.40
CA ALA A 108 -6.37 33.07 22.68
C ALA A 108 -7.43 34.11 22.28
N HIS A 109 -8.59 33.65 21.77
CA HIS A 109 -9.71 34.53 21.45
C HIS A 109 -10.18 35.30 22.68
N THR A 110 -10.38 34.59 23.80
CA THR A 110 -10.84 35.21 25.06
C THR A 110 -9.82 36.21 25.61
N ALA A 111 -8.53 35.90 25.53
CA ALA A 111 -7.45 36.80 25.94
C ALA A 111 -7.43 38.08 25.08
N GLY A 112 -7.55 37.93 23.76
CA GLY A 112 -7.61 39.05 22.82
C GLY A 112 -8.82 39.96 23.07
N VAL A 113 -10.01 39.39 23.30
CA VAL A 113 -11.21 40.17 23.66
C VAL A 113 -10.98 40.98 24.93
N ARG A 114 -10.40 40.38 25.98
CA ARG A 114 -10.09 41.09 27.24
C ARG A 114 -9.07 42.20 27.04
N GLU A 115 -8.10 42.03 26.15
CA GLU A 115 -7.08 43.04 25.86
C GLU A 115 -7.66 44.24 25.12
N LEU A 116 -8.49 44.00 24.11
CA LEU A 116 -9.23 45.05 23.42
C LEU A 116 -10.12 45.84 24.38
N ASP A 117 -10.80 45.16 25.31
CA ASP A 117 -11.65 45.81 26.32
C ASP A 117 -10.82 46.72 27.24
N ARG A 118 -9.64 46.27 27.68
CA ARG A 118 -8.69 47.10 28.48
C ARG A 118 -8.25 48.34 27.71
N TRP A 119 -7.88 48.20 26.43
CA TRP A 119 -7.46 49.33 25.62
C TRP A 119 -8.60 50.32 25.38
N ARG A 120 -9.82 49.83 25.11
CA ARG A 120 -11.01 50.68 24.97
C ARG A 120 -11.21 51.53 26.22
N THR A 121 -11.25 50.89 27.39
CA THR A 121 -11.46 51.61 28.67
C THR A 121 -10.33 52.60 28.95
N GLY A 122 -9.07 52.23 28.67
CA GLY A 122 -7.95 53.16 28.81
C GLY A 122 -8.05 54.38 27.88
N LEU A 123 -8.50 54.19 26.63
CA LEU A 123 -8.74 55.30 25.69
C LEU A 123 -9.92 56.18 26.12
N GLU A 124 -10.98 55.59 26.66
CA GLU A 124 -12.13 56.32 27.22
C GLU A 124 -11.70 57.21 28.39
N ASP A 125 -10.87 56.69 29.30
CA ASP A 125 -10.31 57.44 30.43
C ASP A 125 -9.40 58.59 29.96
N GLN A 126 -8.52 58.35 28.98
CA GLN A 126 -7.68 59.40 28.39
C GLN A 126 -8.52 60.50 27.73
N LEU A 127 -9.58 60.13 27.02
CA LEU A 127 -10.48 61.09 26.39
C LEU A 127 -11.21 61.94 27.43
N ALA A 128 -11.64 61.34 28.55
CA ALA A 128 -12.25 62.07 29.66
C ALA A 128 -11.26 63.08 30.28
N GLN A 129 -10.02 62.66 30.56
CA GLN A 129 -8.97 63.54 31.09
C GLN A 129 -8.68 64.73 30.18
N ILE A 130 -8.61 64.52 28.86
CA ILE A 130 -8.38 65.59 27.89
C ILE A 130 -9.55 66.58 27.89
N LYS A 131 -10.79 66.09 27.93
CA LYS A 131 -11.98 66.96 27.97
C LYS A 131 -12.02 67.82 29.23
N ASP A 132 -11.70 67.24 30.39
CA ASP A 132 -11.66 67.97 31.66
C ASP A 132 -10.54 69.02 31.67
N ALA A 133 -9.36 68.69 31.16
CA ALA A 133 -8.25 69.64 31.04
C ALA A 133 -8.58 70.84 30.14
N VAL A 134 -9.32 70.62 29.05
CA VAL A 134 -9.79 71.69 28.16
C VAL A 134 -10.89 72.52 28.81
N ALA A 135 -11.79 71.93 29.60
CA ALA A 135 -12.87 72.66 30.28
C ALA A 135 -12.38 73.53 31.46
N THR A 136 -11.18 73.24 31.98
CA THR A 136 -10.58 73.96 33.12
C THR A 136 -9.58 75.05 32.68
N SER A 137 -9.28 75.13 31.38
CA SER A 137 -8.40 76.15 30.76
C SER A 137 -9.20 77.29 30.12
#